data_AF-A0A8T3ZBG5-F1
#
_entry.id   AF-A0A8T3ZBG5-F1
#
_cell.length_a   1.000
_cell.length_b   1.000
_cell.length_c   1.000
_cell.angle_alpha   90.00
_cell.angle_beta   90.00
_cell.angle_gamma   90.00
#
_symmetry.space_group_name_H-M   'P 1'
#
loop_
_entity.id
_entity.type
_entity.pdbx_description
1 polymer ?
#
loop_
_entity_poly.entity_id
_entity_poly.type
_entity_poly.pdbx_seq_one_letter_code
_entity_poly.pdbx_strand_id
1 'polypeptide(L)' 'MNVDEKIVAYMKPLFGDMAERTVGVQKEKLGLTKGELSYDEYKRVVTSIVALCRGMAGDAIARKIEDGLNGIISESRGS' A
#
# COMPACT_ATOMS: atom_id res chain seq x y z
N MET A 1 13.17 -8.26 -3.47
CA MET A 1 12.01 -7.39 -3.73
C MET A 1 11.75 -6.61 -2.46
N ASN A 2 11.86 -5.29 -2.49
CA ASN A 2 11.61 -4.44 -1.33
C ASN A 2 10.10 -4.35 -1.03
N VAL A 3 9.73 -3.78 0.11
CA VAL A 3 8.32 -3.65 0.53
C VAL A 3 7.50 -2.86 -0.48
N ASP A 4 8.09 -1.81 -1.06
CA ASP A 4 7.43 -0.97 -2.06
C ASP A 4 7.05 -1.74 -3.33
N GLU A 5 7.99 -2.49 -3.88
CA GLU A 5 7.77 -3.34 -5.04
C GLU A 5 6.68 -4.37 -4.73
N LYS A 6 6.70 -4.99 -3.55
CA LYS A 6 5.68 -5.97 -3.12
C LYS A 6 4.28 -5.32 -3.06
N ILE A 7 4.17 -4.12 -2.48
CA ILE A 7 2.92 -3.37 -2.43
C ILE A 7 2.44 -3.05 -3.84
N VAL A 8 3.30 -2.51 -4.71
CA VAL A 8 2.93 -2.18 -6.10
C VAL A 8 2.47 -3.42 -6.86
N ALA A 9 3.19 -4.54 -6.75
CA ALA A 9 2.81 -5.79 -7.39
C ALA A 9 1.47 -6.33 -6.88
N TYR A 10 1.19 -6.20 -5.57
CA TYR A 10 -0.09 -6.58 -4.99
C TYR A 10 -1.25 -5.70 -5.50
N MET A 11 -0.98 -4.42 -5.77
CA MET A 11 -1.98 -3.46 -6.26
C MET A 11 -2.20 -3.51 -7.79
N LYS A 12 -1.30 -4.15 -8.56
CA LYS A 12 -1.43 -4.29 -10.03
C LYS A 12 -2.76 -4.86 -10.51
N PRO A 13 -3.37 -5.89 -9.89
CA PRO A 13 -4.67 -6.41 -10.35
C PRO A 13 -5.81 -5.39 -10.29
N LEU A 14 -5.71 -4.37 -9.42
CA LEU A 14 -6.72 -3.32 -9.26
C LEU A 14 -6.43 -2.10 -10.13
N PHE A 15 -5.15 -1.71 -10.23
CA PHE A 15 -4.76 -0.44 -10.84
C PHE A 15 -3.99 -0.60 -12.16
N GLY A 16 -3.71 -1.83 -12.59
CA GLY A 16 -2.89 -2.12 -13.76
C GLY A 16 -1.53 -1.42 -13.68
N ASP A 17 -1.15 -0.79 -14.79
CA ASP A 17 0.09 -0.02 -14.91
C ASP A 17 0.11 1.25 -14.05
N MET A 18 -1.05 1.69 -13.54
CA MET A 18 -1.11 2.85 -12.63
C MET A 18 -0.79 2.49 -11.18
N ALA A 19 -0.57 1.22 -10.83
CA ALA A 19 -0.35 0.80 -9.45
C ALA A 19 0.82 1.54 -8.77
N GLU A 20 1.95 1.67 -9.47
CA GLU A 20 3.13 2.38 -8.97
C GLU A 20 2.82 3.85 -8.67
N ARG A 21 2.18 4.53 -9.64
CA ARG A 21 1.77 5.93 -9.50
C ARG A 21 0.76 6.10 -8.36
N THR A 22 -0.22 5.21 -8.23
CA THR A 22 -1.24 5.28 -7.18
C THR A 22 -0.61 5.17 -5.79
N VAL A 23 0.32 4.22 -5.61
CA VAL A 23 1.06 4.06 -4.35
C VAL A 23 1.92 5.29 -4.08
N GLY A 24 2.64 5.79 -5.10
CA GLY A 24 3.42 7.02 -5.00
C GLY A 24 2.59 8.22 -4.53
N VAL A 25 1.42 8.44 -5.14
CA VAL A 25 0.51 9.53 -4.74
C VAL A 25 0.02 9.38 -3.30
N GLN A 26 -0.24 8.16 -2.81
CA GLN A 26 -0.63 7.98 -1.40
C GLN A 26 0.52 8.30 -0.45
N LYS A 27 1.77 7.98 -0.82
CA LYS A 27 2.96 8.36 -0.04
C LYS A 27 3.19 9.86 -0.05
N GLU A 28 3.06 10.51 -1.21
CA GLU A 28 3.19 11.96 -1.38
C GLU A 28 2.19 12.71 -0.49
N LYS A 29 0.92 12.28 -0.46
CA LYS A 29 -0.10 12.84 0.42
C LYS A 29 0.27 12.78 1.90
N LEU A 30 1.07 11.80 2.30
CA LEU A 30 1.53 11.59 3.68
C LEU A 30 2.89 12.26 3.95
N GLY A 31 3.53 12.87 2.95
CA GLY A 31 4.88 13.42 3.05
C GLY A 31 6.00 12.38 3.10
N LEU A 32 5.71 11.14 2.68
CA LEU A 32 6.59 9.97 2.82
C LEU A 32 7.34 9.66 1.50
N THR A 33 8.06 10.63 0.97
CA THR A 33 8.60 10.58 -0.41
C THR A 33 10.09 10.23 -0.51
N LYS A 34 10.80 10.13 0.63
CA LYS A 34 12.25 9.95 0.63
C LYS A 34 12.68 8.86 1.61
N GLY A 35 13.63 8.04 1.17
CA GLY A 35 14.24 7.00 1.97
C GLY A 35 13.34 5.77 2.13
N GLU A 36 13.88 4.78 2.84
CA GLU A 36 13.13 3.60 3.23
C GLU A 36 12.18 3.96 4.39
N LEU A 37 10.90 3.61 4.25
CA LEU A 37 9.89 3.90 5.24
C LEU A 37 10.00 2.93 6.42
N SER A 38 9.75 3.43 7.63
CA SER A 38 9.55 2.59 8.80
C SER A 38 8.24 1.79 8.71
N TYR A 39 8.12 0.76 9.56
CA TYR A 39 6.90 -0.04 9.66
C TYR A 39 5.65 0.81 9.92
N ASP A 40 5.74 1.79 10.82
CA ASP A 40 4.61 2.66 11.18
C ASP A 40 4.25 3.61 10.03
N GLU A 41 5.24 4.07 9.26
CA GLU A 41 5.01 4.84 8.04
C GLU A 41 4.32 4.00 6.97
N TYR A 42 4.73 2.74 6.78
CA TYR A 42 4.03 1.81 5.91
C TYR A 42 2.59 1.56 6.35
N LYS A 43 2.32 1.41 7.65
CA LYS A 43 0.95 1.28 8.17
C LYS A 43 0.08 2.48 7.79
N ARG A 44 0.64 3.70 7.82
CA ARG A 44 -0.07 4.91 7.37
C ARG A 44 -0.35 4.88 5.87
N VAL A 45 0.61 4.44 5.06
CA VAL A 45 0.43 4.27 3.60
C VAL A 45 -0.68 3.24 3.31
N VAL A 46 -0.67 2.09 3.98
CA VAL A 46 -1.72 1.07 3.87
C VAL A 46 -3.08 1.65 4.19
N THR A 47 -3.20 2.38 5.31
CA THR A 47 -4.46 3.03 5.70
C THR A 47 -4.97 3.99 4.61
N SER A 48 -4.07 4.77 4.01
CA SER A 48 -4.42 5.69 2.90
C SER A 48 -4.87 4.95 1.64
N ILE A 49 -4.20 3.85 1.27
CA ILE A 49 -4.59 3.01 0.13
C ILE A 49 -5.95 2.34 0.38
N VAL A 50 -6.18 1.81 1.58
CA VAL A 50 -7.44 1.17 1.95
C VAL A 50 -8.60 2.16 1.89
N ALA A 51 -8.39 3.40 2.36
CA ALA A 51 -9.39 4.46 2.25
C ALA A 51 -9.74 4.79 0.78
N LEU A 52 -8.73 4.88 -0.09
CA LEU A 52 -8.94 5.05 -1.53
C LEU A 52 -9.76 3.88 -2.11
N CYS A 53 -9.34 2.64 -1.85
CA CYS A 53 -9.99 1.46 -2.39
C CYS A 53 -11.42 1.27 -1.84
N ARG A 54 -11.69 1.68 -0.61
CA ARG A 54 -13.04 1.70 -0.03
C ARG A 54 -13.97 2.62 -0.81
N GLY A 55 -13.51 3.81 -1.18
CA GLY A 55 -14.29 4.74 -1.99
C GLY A 55 -14.55 4.27 -3.42
N MET A 56 -13.66 3.45 -3.99
CA MET A 56 -13.75 2.99 -5.38
C MET A 56 -14.47 1.65 -5.55
N ALA A 57 -14.18 0.68 -4.69
CA ALA A 57 -14.55 -0.72 -4.85
C ALA A 57 -15.39 -1.27 -3.67
N GLY A 58 -15.67 -0.43 -2.66
CA GLY A 58 -16.45 -0.79 -1.49
C GLY A 58 -15.67 -1.53 -0.40
N ASP A 59 -16.35 -1.77 0.72
CA ASP A 59 -15.74 -2.28 1.95
C ASP A 59 -15.16 -3.68 1.83
N ALA A 60 -15.82 -4.57 1.08
CA ALA A 60 -15.37 -5.97 0.96
C ALA A 60 -14.00 -6.07 0.29
N ILE A 61 -13.75 -5.26 -0.74
CA ILE A 61 -12.46 -5.20 -1.43
C ILE A 61 -11.43 -4.48 -0.58
N ALA A 62 -11.82 -3.37 0.06
CA ALA A 62 -10.92 -2.61 0.94
C ALA A 62 -10.35 -3.46 2.09
N ARG A 63 -11.18 -4.32 2.72
CA ARG A 63 -10.72 -5.24 3.78
C ARG A 63 -9.69 -6.25 3.27
N LYS A 64 -9.93 -6.86 2.10
CA LYS A 64 -8.96 -7.80 1.51
C LYS A 64 -7.61 -7.14 1.23
N ILE A 65 -7.64 -5.90 0.76
CA ILE A 65 -6.43 -5.10 0.51
C ILE A 65 -5.73 -4.79 1.83
N GLU A 66 -6.47 -4.38 2.85
CA GLU A 66 -5.91 -4.12 4.18
C GLU A 66 -5.17 -5.36 4.72
N ASP A 67 -5.81 -6.52 4.68
CA ASP A 67 -5.21 -7.78 5.15
C ASP A 67 -3.96 -8.15 4.35
N GLY A 68 -4.03 -8.08 3.02
CA GLY A 68 -2.91 -8.42 2.15
C GLY A 68 -1.70 -7.49 2.32
N LEU A 69 -1.94 -6.18 2.36
CA LEU A 69 -0.87 -5.20 2.55
C LEU A 69 -0.26 -5.27 3.95
N ASN A 70 -1.08 -5.52 4.99
CA ASN A 70 -0.58 -5.74 6.35
C ASN A 70 0.31 -7.00 6.44
N GLY A 71 -0.01 -8.05 5.68
CA GLY A 71 0.85 -9.23 5.55
C GLY A 71 2.23 -8.87 4.98
N ILE A 72 2.25 -8.15 3.85
CA ILE A 72 3.49 -7.73 3.16
C ILE A 72 4.43 -6.95 4.09
N ILE A 73 3.92 -5.97 4.81
CA ILE A 73 4.74 -5.09 5.67
C ILE A 73 5.17 -5.77 6.98
N SER A 74 4.45 -6.82 7.40
CA SER A 74 4.78 -7.58 8.62
C SER A 74 5.87 -8.61 8.34
N GLU A 75 5.88 -9.23 7.15
CA GLU A 75 6.97 -10.11 6.71
C GLU A 75 8.33 -9.38 6.71
N SER A 76 8.35 -8.11 6.29
CA SER A 76 9.57 -7.29 6.27
C SER A 76 10.10 -6.91 7.65
N ARG A 77 9.32 -7.11 8.72
CA ARG A 77 9.76 -6.84 10.10
C ARG A 77 10.52 -8.02 10.72
N GLY A 78 10.42 -9.21 10.12
CA GLY A 78 11.02 -10.45 10.62
C GLY A 78 12.15 -11.03 9.75
N SER A 79 12.62 -10.28 8.74
CA SER A 79 13.76 -10.64 7.90
C SER A 79 14.99 -9.81 8.23
#